data_AF-A0A933UG23-F1
#
_entry.id   AF-A0A933UG23-F1
#
_cell.length_a   1.000
_cell.length_b   1.000
_cell.length_c   1.000
_cell.angle_alpha   90.00
_cell.angle_beta   90.00
_cell.angle_gamma   90.00
#
_symmetry.space_group_name_H-M   'P 1'
#
loop_
_entity.id
_entity.type
_entity.pdbx_description
1 polymer ?
#
loop_
_entity_poly.entity_id
_entity_poly.type
_entity_poly.pdbx_seq_one_letter_code
_entity_poly.pdbx_strand_id
1 'polypeptide(L)'
;MNPESNMDEPGQSESANPPLAEGQLACAKCGAIQPKGRRHCDQCGAKLYRRCPRCRVRNDMTAQFCVECGTSLEPTLARSVQQQLHKPLRKIRRWRWLRNILVVIALGAALYQGLRFFGVIKEMRAAETQLQDK
;
A
#
# COMPACT_ATOMS: atom_id res chain seq x y z
N MET A 1 -46.36 -9.15 58.53
CA MET A 1 -44.99 -8.63 58.32
C MET A 1 -44.13 -9.80 57.87
N ASN A 2 -43.56 -9.73 56.67
CA ASN A 2 -42.56 -10.67 56.18
C ASN A 2 -41.46 -9.83 55.53
N PRO A 3 -40.23 -9.82 56.08
CA PRO A 3 -39.10 -9.27 55.35
C PRO A 3 -38.01 -10.33 55.28
N GLU A 4 -37.72 -10.82 54.08
CA GLU A 4 -36.34 -11.06 53.68
C GLU A 4 -36.31 -11.29 52.16
N SER A 5 -36.05 -10.17 51.50
CA SER A 5 -35.39 -10.05 50.21
C SER A 5 -34.16 -10.95 50.12
N ASN A 6 -33.99 -11.63 48.99
CA ASN A 6 -32.81 -11.41 48.15
C ASN A 6 -33.03 -12.10 46.79
N MET A 7 -33.25 -11.25 45.79
CA MET A 7 -33.07 -11.56 44.39
C MET A 7 -31.64 -11.17 44.01
N ASP A 8 -31.07 -11.94 43.08
CA ASP A 8 -29.97 -11.59 42.17
C ASP A 8 -28.51 -11.75 42.65
N GLU A 9 -27.99 -12.98 42.56
CA GLU A 9 -26.59 -13.21 42.19
C GLU A 9 -26.55 -13.64 40.70
N PRO A 10 -26.21 -12.75 39.75
CA PRO A 10 -25.88 -13.18 38.41
C PRO A 10 -24.40 -13.60 38.38
N GLY A 11 -24.18 -14.88 38.09
CA GLY A 11 -22.85 -15.45 37.89
C GLY A 11 -22.05 -14.68 36.83
N GLN A 12 -20.78 -14.44 37.12
CA GLN A 12 -19.81 -13.98 36.15
C GLN A 12 -18.72 -15.04 36.00
N SER A 13 -18.91 -15.83 34.94
CA SER A 13 -17.86 -16.56 34.26
C SER A 13 -16.92 -15.56 33.59
N GLU A 14 -15.77 -15.25 34.20
CA GLU A 14 -14.70 -14.49 33.56
C GLU A 14 -13.48 -15.36 33.30
N SER A 15 -13.52 -16.04 32.15
CA SER A 15 -12.32 -16.45 31.43
C SER A 15 -11.68 -15.21 30.82
N ALA A 16 -10.80 -14.56 31.57
CA ALA A 16 -9.93 -13.50 31.04
C ALA A 16 -8.60 -13.54 31.80
N ASN A 17 -7.49 -13.50 31.06
CA ASN A 17 -6.17 -13.33 31.63
C ASN A 17 -6.19 -12.20 32.68
N PRO A 18 -5.58 -12.37 33.86
CA PRO A 18 -5.59 -11.32 34.88
C PRO A 18 -5.08 -10.01 34.27
N PRO A 19 -5.79 -8.87 34.49
CA PRO A 19 -5.27 -7.58 34.06
C PRO A 19 -3.90 -7.41 34.69
N LEU A 20 -2.91 -7.04 33.86
CA LEU A 20 -1.57 -6.77 34.35
C LEU A 20 -1.68 -5.76 35.50
N ALA A 21 -0.89 -5.97 36.56
CA ALA A 21 -0.90 -5.10 37.72
C ALA A 21 -0.74 -3.62 37.31
N GLU A 22 -1.36 -2.73 38.08
CA GLU A 22 -1.29 -1.29 37.83
C GLU A 22 0.16 -0.84 37.64
N GLY A 23 0.41 -0.10 36.55
CA GLY A 23 1.77 0.34 36.23
C GLY A 23 2.61 -0.65 35.41
N GLN A 24 2.04 -1.74 34.89
CA GLN A 24 2.75 -2.68 34.01
C GLN A 24 2.17 -2.72 32.58
N LEU A 25 2.94 -3.23 31.62
CA LEU A 25 2.55 -3.45 30.23
C LEU A 25 3.25 -4.69 29.65
N ALA A 26 2.62 -5.37 28.70
CA ALA A 26 3.23 -6.50 27.98
C ALA A 26 3.96 -6.03 26.71
N CYS A 27 5.14 -6.59 26.46
CA CYS A 27 5.85 -6.35 25.21
C CYS A 27 5.12 -7.00 24.02
N ALA A 28 4.74 -6.21 23.01
CA ALA A 28 4.07 -6.73 21.82
C ALA A 28 4.93 -7.72 20.98
N LYS A 29 6.27 -7.74 21.18
CA LYS A 29 7.17 -8.63 20.44
C LYS A 29 7.43 -9.96 21.15
N CYS A 30 7.65 -9.94 22.47
CA CYS A 30 8.08 -11.13 23.22
C CYS A 30 7.18 -11.48 24.42
N GLY A 31 6.10 -10.74 24.66
CA GLY A 31 5.16 -10.98 25.75
C GLY A 31 5.65 -10.61 27.15
N ALA A 32 6.94 -10.28 27.33
CA ALA A 32 7.52 -9.95 28.63
C ALA A 32 6.77 -8.77 29.28
N ILE A 33 6.42 -8.94 30.56
CA ILE A 33 5.83 -7.88 31.37
C ILE A 33 6.91 -6.87 31.75
N GLN A 34 6.62 -5.59 31.61
CA GLN A 34 7.53 -4.49 31.85
C GLN A 34 6.83 -3.40 32.66
N PRO A 35 7.54 -2.68 33.54
CA PRO A 35 6.99 -1.50 34.18
C PRO A 35 6.74 -0.38 33.16
N LYS A 36 5.67 0.38 33.35
CA LYS A 36 5.35 1.58 32.57
C LYS A 36 6.49 2.61 32.73
N GLY A 37 6.74 3.36 31.67
CA GLY A 37 7.82 4.37 31.59
C GLY A 37 9.05 3.90 30.82
N ARG A 38 9.27 2.59 30.66
CA ARG A 38 10.40 2.05 29.86
C ARG A 38 10.20 2.31 28.37
N ARG A 39 11.22 2.85 27.69
CA ARG A 39 11.13 3.14 26.24
C ARG A 39 11.23 1.88 25.38
N HIS A 40 12.04 0.91 25.83
CA HIS A 40 12.33 -0.35 25.14
C HIS A 40 12.19 -1.51 26.13
N CYS A 41 11.89 -2.70 25.61
CA CYS A 41 11.80 -3.94 26.36
C CYS A 41 13.20 -4.43 26.75
N ASP A 42 13.37 -4.80 28.01
CA ASP A 42 14.66 -5.26 28.53
C ASP A 42 15.06 -6.64 28.01
N GLN A 43 14.08 -7.45 27.56
CA GLN A 43 14.31 -8.81 27.08
C GLN A 43 14.63 -8.86 25.58
N CYS A 44 14.00 -8.01 24.76
CA CYS A 44 14.14 -8.12 23.30
C CYS A 44 14.46 -6.80 22.57
N GLY A 45 14.62 -5.69 23.30
CA GLY A 45 14.94 -4.37 22.75
C GLY A 45 13.81 -3.68 21.97
N ALA A 46 12.63 -4.30 21.85
CA ALA A 46 11.52 -3.71 21.11
C ALA A 46 10.96 -2.45 21.80
N LYS A 47 10.48 -1.48 21.00
CA LYS A 47 9.81 -0.29 21.52
C LYS A 47 8.50 -0.68 22.22
N LEU A 48 8.26 -0.13 23.40
CA LEU A 48 7.07 -0.42 24.21
C LEU A 48 5.91 0.54 23.93
N TYR A 49 6.19 1.66 23.27
CA TYR A 49 5.22 2.71 23.00
C TYR A 49 5.24 3.15 21.53
N ARG A 50 4.09 3.63 21.05
CA ARG A 50 3.94 4.35 19.78
C ARG A 50 3.23 5.68 19.97
N ARG A 51 3.35 6.57 18.99
CA ARG A 51 2.60 7.84 18.97
C ARG A 51 1.37 7.69 18.09
N CYS A 52 0.25 8.25 18.52
CA CYS A 52 -0.96 8.33 17.71
C CYS A 52 -0.69 9.14 16.43
N PRO A 53 -1.09 8.67 15.24
CA PRO A 53 -0.90 9.43 14.00
C PRO A 53 -1.78 10.70 13.92
N ARG A 54 -2.87 10.77 14.70
CA ARG A 54 -3.80 11.91 14.72
C ARG A 54 -3.41 12.97 15.75
N CYS A 55 -3.31 12.60 17.04
CA CYS A 55 -3.04 13.55 18.13
C CYS A 55 -1.61 13.47 18.71
N ARG A 56 -0.76 12.56 18.22
CA ARG A 56 0.66 12.36 18.66
C ARG A 56 0.88 11.86 20.08
N VAL A 57 -0.19 11.59 20.82
CA VAL A 57 -0.17 11.04 22.18
C VAL A 57 0.54 9.69 22.23
N ARG A 58 1.27 9.45 23.31
CA ARG A 58 1.96 8.19 23.55
C ARG A 58 0.96 7.11 23.98
N ASN A 59 1.00 5.97 23.32
CA ASN A 59 0.15 4.83 23.58
C ASN A 59 1.00 3.56 23.68
N ASP A 60 0.54 2.58 24.46
CA ASP A 60 1.18 1.26 24.56
C ASP A 60 1.22 0.58 23.19
N MET A 61 2.27 -0.18 22.92
CA MET A 61 2.41 -0.85 21.63
C MET A 61 1.30 -1.88 21.37
N THR A 62 0.70 -2.42 22.43
CA THR A 62 -0.43 -3.36 22.39
C THR A 62 -1.80 -2.66 22.35
N ALA A 63 -1.88 -1.34 22.58
CA ALA A 63 -3.15 -0.62 22.55
C ALA A 63 -3.79 -0.68 21.15
N GLN A 64 -5.08 -0.96 21.06
CA GLN A 64 -5.81 -0.99 19.78
C GLN A 64 -6.28 0.43 19.38
N PHE A 65 -6.60 1.28 20.34
CA PHE A 65 -7.11 2.65 20.14
C PHE A 65 -6.28 3.66 20.92
N CYS A 66 -6.32 4.91 20.47
CA CYS A 66 -5.68 6.02 21.15
C CYS A 66 -6.42 6.36 22.46
N VAL A 67 -5.68 6.41 23.57
CA VAL A 67 -6.22 6.72 24.90
C VAL A 67 -6.83 8.12 24.99
N GLU A 68 -6.43 9.04 24.11
CA GLU A 68 -6.90 10.43 24.14
C GLU A 68 -7.97 10.72 23.09
N CYS A 69 -7.79 10.28 21.84
CA CYS A 69 -8.66 10.68 20.73
C CYS A 69 -9.42 9.52 20.07
N GLY A 70 -9.34 8.30 20.63
CA GLY A 70 -10.05 7.11 20.14
C GLY A 70 -9.66 6.61 18.76
N THR A 71 -8.67 7.22 18.09
CA THR A 71 -8.23 6.79 16.76
C THR A 71 -7.68 5.37 16.80
N SER A 72 -8.16 4.49 15.92
CA SER A 72 -7.60 3.15 15.77
C SER A 72 -6.12 3.25 15.45
N LEU A 73 -5.33 2.54 16.25
CA LEU A 73 -3.90 2.52 16.16
C LEU A 73 -3.38 1.22 15.54
N GLU A 74 -4.26 0.23 15.30
CA GLU A 74 -3.90 -1.05 14.71
C GLU A 74 -3.12 -0.81 13.41
N PRO A 75 -2.02 -1.54 13.15
CA PRO A 75 -1.35 -1.49 11.86
C PRO A 75 -2.36 -1.98 10.83
N THR A 76 -3.04 -1.06 10.16
CA THR A 76 -4.09 -1.40 9.21
C THR A 76 -3.43 -2.29 8.17
N LEU A 77 -3.74 -3.59 8.18
CA LEU A 77 -3.33 -4.54 7.14
C LEU A 77 -3.72 -4.01 5.76
N ALA A 78 -4.75 -3.15 5.69
CA ALA A 78 -5.10 -2.37 4.52
C ALA A 78 -3.92 -1.58 3.94
N ARG A 79 -3.01 -1.01 4.75
CA ARG A 79 -1.90 -0.21 4.23
C ARG A 79 -0.83 -1.05 3.55
N SER A 80 -0.51 -2.24 4.07
CA SER A 80 0.44 -3.17 3.45
C SER A 80 -0.14 -3.81 2.19
N VAL A 81 -1.42 -4.22 2.23
CA VAL A 81 -2.14 -4.74 1.06
C VAL A 81 -2.27 -3.68 -0.04
N GLN A 82 -2.66 -2.46 0.32
CA GLN A 82 -2.76 -1.32 -0.59
C GLN A 82 -1.38 -1.01 -1.21
N GLN A 83 -0.32 -0.92 -0.40
CA GLN A 83 1.04 -0.71 -0.91
C GLN A 83 1.55 -1.82 -1.84
N GLN A 84 1.15 -3.08 -1.62
CA GLN A 84 1.50 -4.18 -2.52
C GLN A 84 0.72 -4.12 -3.84
N LEU A 85 -0.54 -3.71 -3.81
CA LEU A 85 -1.38 -3.58 -5.02
C LEU A 85 -0.89 -2.50 -6.00
N HIS A 86 -0.15 -1.49 -5.53
CA HIS A 86 0.36 -0.42 -6.40
C HIS A 86 1.63 -0.79 -7.19
N LYS A 87 2.32 -1.89 -6.87
CA LYS A 87 3.59 -2.26 -7.51
C LYS A 87 3.46 -2.83 -8.94
N PRO A 88 2.44 -3.61 -9.34
CA PRO A 88 2.38 -4.14 -10.70
C PRO A 88 2.00 -3.08 -11.77
N LEU A 89 1.33 -1.98 -11.39
CA LEU A 89 0.82 -1.01 -12.36
C LEU A 89 1.88 -0.08 -12.98
N ARG A 90 3.05 0.13 -12.34
CA ARG A 90 4.15 0.92 -12.95
C ARG A 90 4.81 0.21 -14.13
N LYS A 91 4.76 -1.12 -14.20
CA LYS A 91 5.43 -1.90 -15.24
C LYS A 91 4.71 -1.79 -16.60
N ILE A 92 3.40 -1.57 -16.60
CA ILE A 92 2.55 -1.42 -17.80
C ILE A 92 2.73 -0.05 -18.48
N ARG A 93 3.04 1.01 -17.72
CA ARG A 93 3.16 2.39 -18.26
C ARG A 93 4.36 2.57 -19.20
N ARG A 94 5.49 1.87 -18.97
CA ARG A 94 6.68 1.92 -19.85
C ARG A 94 6.50 1.21 -21.20
N TRP A 95 5.71 0.14 -21.24
CA TRP A 95 5.44 -0.60 -22.49
C TRP A 95 4.50 0.16 -23.42
N ARG A 96 3.58 0.96 -22.87
CA ARG A 96 2.73 1.85 -23.66
C ARG A 96 3.54 2.87 -24.48
N TRP A 97 4.59 3.43 -23.89
CA TRP A 97 5.47 4.38 -24.58
C TRP A 97 6.30 3.72 -25.69
N LEU A 98 6.90 2.55 -25.42
CA LEU A 98 7.65 1.77 -26.42
C LEU A 98 6.77 1.33 -27.60
N ARG A 99 5.55 0.85 -27.31
CA ARG A 99 4.57 0.47 -28.35
C ARG A 99 4.22 1.66 -29.25
N ASN A 100 3.97 2.83 -28.66
CA ASN A 100 3.63 4.03 -29.43
C ASN A 100 4.80 4.50 -30.32
N ILE A 101 6.05 4.42 -29.83
CA ILE A 101 7.24 4.75 -30.63
C ILE A 101 7.35 3.83 -31.85
N LEU A 102 7.19 2.52 -31.66
CA LEU A 102 7.28 1.55 -32.77
C LEU A 102 6.22 1.81 -33.85
N VAL A 103 4.99 2.16 -33.45
CA VAL A 103 3.92 2.50 -34.40
C VAL A 103 4.28 3.76 -35.21
N VAL A 104 4.80 4.80 -34.57
CA VAL A 104 5.21 6.04 -35.27
C VAL A 104 6.36 5.78 -36.25
N ILE A 105 7.36 4.99 -35.84
CA ILE A 105 8.48 4.62 -36.71
C ILE A 105 7.99 3.83 -37.93
N ALA A 106 7.11 2.85 -37.73
CA ALA A 106 6.56 2.04 -38.82
C ALA A 106 5.74 2.87 -39.83
N LEU A 107 4.88 3.78 -39.34
CA LEU A 107 4.11 4.68 -40.18
C LEU A 107 5.01 5.64 -40.97
N GLY A 108 6.04 6.21 -40.31
CA GLY A 108 7.03 7.06 -40.96
C GLY A 108 7.81 6.33 -42.06
N ALA A 109 8.23 5.10 -41.79
CA ALA A 109 8.93 4.26 -42.77
C ALA A 109 8.03 3.93 -43.98
N ALA A 110 6.75 3.58 -43.75
CA ALA A 110 5.80 3.30 -44.83
C ALA A 110 5.55 4.53 -45.71
N LEU A 111 5.38 5.70 -45.10
CA LEU A 111 5.24 6.96 -45.84
C LEU A 111 6.49 7.28 -46.65
N TYR A 112 7.68 7.15 -46.05
CA TYR A 112 8.94 7.41 -46.74
C TYR A 112 9.17 6.46 -47.92
N GLN A 113 8.91 5.16 -47.72
CA GLN A 113 9.02 4.19 -48.80
C GLN A 113 8.00 4.44 -49.91
N GLY A 114 6.77 4.81 -49.58
CA GLY A 114 5.75 5.19 -50.56
C GLY A 114 6.15 6.41 -51.40
N LEU A 115 6.68 7.46 -50.76
CA LEU A 115 7.16 8.66 -51.45
C LEU A 115 8.35 8.35 -52.38
N ARG A 116 9.31 7.55 -51.92
CA ARG A 116 10.45 7.07 -52.73
C ARG A 116 9.98 6.27 -53.94
N PHE A 117 9.06 5.33 -53.74
CA PHE A 117 8.56 4.46 -54.80
C PHE A 117 7.78 5.26 -55.85
N PHE A 118 6.93 6.19 -55.41
CA PHE A 118 6.20 7.09 -56.31
C PHE A 118 7.14 8.02 -57.10
N GLY A 119 8.24 8.48 -56.48
CA GLY A 119 9.28 9.25 -57.16
C GLY A 119 9.92 8.49 -58.32
N VAL A 120 10.32 7.23 -58.09
CA VAL A 120 10.90 6.36 -59.14
C VAL A 120 9.91 6.11 -60.28
N ILE A 121 8.62 5.88 -59.97
CA ILE A 121 7.59 5.70 -61.00
C ILE A 121 7.44 6.95 -61.88
N LYS A 122 7.52 8.15 -61.28
CA LYS A 122 7.43 9.40 -62.04
C LYS A 122 8.61 9.57 -63.00
N GLU A 123 9.82 9.20 -62.57
CA GLU A 123 11.00 9.21 -63.43
C GLU A 123 10.91 8.20 -64.59
N MET A 124 10.41 6.99 -64.32
CA MET A 124 10.22 5.97 -65.35
C MET A 124 9.23 6.41 -66.44
N ARG A 125 8.09 7.02 -66.08
CA ARG A 125 7.13 7.56 -67.06
C ARG A 125 7.71 8.71 -67.88
N ALA A 126 8.53 9.56 -67.28
CA ALA A 126 9.22 10.63 -67.99
C ALA A 126 10.25 10.08 -69.00
N ALA A 127 10.93 8.97 -68.65
CA ALA A 127 11.83 8.28 -69.55
C ALA A 127 11.10 7.63 -70.75
N GLU A 128 9.93 7.03 -70.52
CA GLU A 128 9.10 6.46 -71.59
C GLU A 128 8.64 7.51 -72.61
N THR A 129 8.24 8.71 -72.15
CA THR A 129 7.84 9.80 -73.08
C THR A 129 8.98 10.24 -73.99
N GLN A 130 10.24 10.22 -73.54
CA GLN A 130 11.38 10.60 -74.38
C GLN A 130 11.76 9.55 -75.44
N LEU A 131 11.34 8.30 -75.24
CA LEU A 131 11.51 7.22 -76.21
C LEU A 131 10.44 7.22 -77.29
N GLN A 132 9.26 7.79 -77.03
CA GLN A 132 8.16 7.87 -78.01
C GLN A 132 8.30 9.05 -78.97
N ASP A 133 9.01 10.11 -78.59
CA ASP A 133 9.23 11.31 -79.42
C ASP A 133 10.47 11.22 -80.35
N LYS A 134 11.19 10.09 -80.38
CA LYS A 134 12.33 9.81 -81.28
C LYS A 134 11.93 8.84 -82.39
#